data_AF-A0A4R9HB52-F1
#
_entry.id   AF-A0A4R9HB52-F1
#
_cell.length_a   1.000
_cell.length_b   1.000
_cell.length_c   1.000
_cell.angle_alpha   90.00
_cell.angle_beta   90.00
_cell.angle_gamma   90.00
#
_symmetry.space_group_name_H-M   'P 1'
#
loop_
_entity.id
_entity.type
_entity.pdbx_description
1 polymer ?
#
loop_
_entity_poly.entity_id
_entity_poly.type
_entity_poly.pdbx_seq_one_letter_code
_entity_poly.pdbx_strand_id
1 'polypeptide(L)'
;MRSVFLLAAFCLFSIFQCAYFFPGSNKESKSPKVLYSECMETFADDTKCKEFVVKSIPDADISLLGKDADPNAVDASSNIFIRAELIRSLMSQNKLFVKGKIGEPDEKRIVNSWAPGMEEWLYFRPITKYAEGSRPDKEIKILFSRGAVLKVTHTPPDPLR
;
A
#
# COMPACT_ATOMS: atom_id res chain seq x y z
N MET A 1 -21.32 -4.20 -65.14
CA MET A 1 -20.19 -4.68 -64.30
C MET A 1 -19.41 -3.48 -63.80
N ARG A 2 -18.89 -3.52 -62.56
CA ARG A 2 -18.10 -2.48 -61.83
C ARG A 2 -18.89 -1.52 -60.92
N SER A 3 -19.56 -2.03 -59.88
CA SER A 3 -19.90 -1.17 -58.73
C SER A 3 -20.14 -1.97 -57.43
N VAL A 4 -19.39 -3.04 -57.19
CA VAL A 4 -19.56 -3.89 -55.97
C VAL A 4 -18.23 -4.11 -55.21
N PHE A 5 -17.09 -3.74 -55.79
CA PHE A 5 -15.77 -4.09 -55.20
C PHE A 5 -15.14 -3.02 -54.28
N LEU A 6 -15.81 -1.90 -54.00
CA LEU A 6 -15.23 -0.81 -53.19
C LEU A 6 -15.73 -0.73 -51.74
N LEU A 7 -16.70 -1.57 -51.33
CA LEU A 7 -17.23 -1.55 -49.96
C LEU A 7 -16.55 -2.54 -49.00
N ALA A 8 -15.70 -3.45 -49.49
CA ALA A 8 -15.08 -4.48 -48.66
C ALA A 8 -13.71 -4.08 -48.05
N ALA A 9 -13.16 -2.92 -48.41
CA ALA A 9 -11.82 -2.50 -47.96
C ALA A 9 -11.81 -1.57 -46.74
N PHE A 10 -12.97 -1.11 -46.26
CA PHE A 10 -13.03 -0.09 -45.20
C PHE A 10 -13.35 -0.64 -43.78
N CYS A 11 -13.60 -1.94 -43.63
CA CYS A 11 -13.98 -2.53 -42.33
C CYS A 11 -12.83 -3.15 -41.52
N LEU A 12 -11.58 -3.08 -41.98
CA LEU A 12 -10.43 -3.73 -41.30
C LEU A 12 -9.53 -2.79 -40.50
N PHE A 13 -9.85 -1.50 -40.39
CA PHE A 13 -9.00 -0.51 -39.70
C PHE A 13 -9.52 -0.05 -38.33
N SER A 14 -10.55 -0.68 -37.77
CA SER A 14 -11.20 -0.19 -36.54
C SER A 14 -10.78 -0.91 -35.25
N ILE A 15 -9.79 -1.82 -35.26
CA ILE A 15 -9.43 -2.62 -34.07
C ILE A 15 -8.03 -2.31 -33.49
N PHE A 16 -7.28 -1.35 -34.04
CA PHE A 16 -5.87 -1.13 -33.66
C PHE A 16 -5.59 0.10 -32.79
N GLN A 17 -6.61 0.72 -32.18
CA GLN A 17 -6.43 1.97 -31.40
C GLN A 17 -6.85 1.88 -29.92
N CYS A 18 -6.99 0.68 -29.33
CA CYS A 18 -7.18 0.53 -27.87
C CYS A 18 -5.91 0.17 -27.09
N ALA A 19 -4.71 0.47 -27.61
CA ALA A 19 -3.43 0.20 -26.94
C ALA A 19 -2.78 1.44 -26.29
N TYR A 20 -3.40 2.62 -26.36
CA TYR A 20 -2.75 3.89 -25.99
C TYR A 20 -3.55 4.76 -25.01
N PHE A 21 -4.18 4.15 -24.00
CA PHE A 21 -4.67 4.88 -22.83
C PHE A 21 -4.16 4.28 -21.52
N PHE A 22 -2.84 4.35 -21.31
CA PHE A 22 -2.29 4.52 -19.97
C PHE A 22 -1.38 5.75 -19.98
N PRO A 23 -1.94 6.97 -19.99
CA PRO A 23 -1.15 8.16 -19.76
C PRO A 23 -0.93 8.31 -18.25
N GLY A 24 0.32 8.58 -17.88
CA GLY A 24 0.59 9.39 -16.70
C GLY A 24 0.78 8.61 -15.40
N SER A 25 2.04 8.28 -15.17
CA SER A 25 2.72 8.42 -13.88
C SER A 25 2.05 9.39 -12.90
N ASN A 26 1.13 8.89 -12.08
CA ASN A 26 0.91 9.39 -10.74
C ASN A 26 0.99 8.18 -9.83
N LYS A 27 2.13 8.05 -9.15
CA LYS A 27 2.27 7.17 -7.99
C LYS A 27 1.45 7.74 -6.82
N GLU A 28 0.19 8.07 -7.07
CA GLU A 28 -0.78 8.15 -6.00
C GLU A 28 -1.00 6.72 -5.53
N SER A 29 -0.82 6.52 -4.24
CA SER A 29 -1.08 5.29 -3.53
C SER A 29 -2.59 4.99 -3.56
N LYS A 30 -3.14 4.71 -4.75
CA LYS A 30 -4.51 4.25 -4.92
C LYS A 30 -4.65 2.95 -4.13
N SER A 31 -5.70 2.83 -3.34
CA SER A 31 -5.89 1.64 -2.54
C SER A 31 -6.19 0.42 -3.42
N PRO A 32 -5.74 -0.79 -3.02
CA PRO A 32 -6.15 -2.06 -3.60
C PRO A 32 -7.64 -2.17 -3.95
N LYS A 33 -8.52 -1.61 -3.12
CA LYS A 33 -9.97 -1.58 -3.38
C LYS A 33 -10.34 -0.71 -4.58
N VAL A 34 -9.74 0.47 -4.72
CA VAL A 34 -9.98 1.38 -5.84
C VAL A 34 -9.43 0.79 -7.14
N LEU A 35 -8.25 0.18 -7.10
CA LEU A 35 -7.66 -0.51 -8.25
C LEU A 35 -8.52 -1.70 -8.71
N TYR A 36 -9.06 -2.45 -7.74
CA TYR A 36 -9.96 -3.57 -8.04
C TYR A 36 -11.27 -3.07 -8.66
N SER A 37 -11.90 -2.02 -8.12
CA SER A 37 -13.15 -1.49 -8.68
C SER A 37 -12.96 -0.90 -10.08
N GLU A 38 -11.89 -0.14 -10.30
CA GLU A 38 -11.54 0.43 -11.62
C GLU A 38 -11.30 -0.70 -12.66
N CYS A 39 -10.67 -1.80 -12.25
CA CYS A 39 -10.52 -2.97 -13.10
C CYS A 39 -11.85 -3.68 -13.37
N MET A 40 -12.71 -3.85 -12.35
CA MET A 40 -14.01 -4.50 -12.50
C MET A 40 -14.96 -3.72 -13.40
N GLU A 41 -14.88 -2.38 -13.39
CA GLU A 41 -15.63 -1.53 -14.32
C GLU A 41 -15.19 -1.71 -15.78
N THR A 42 -13.92 -2.06 -16.02
CA THR A 42 -13.35 -2.17 -17.37
C THR A 42 -13.43 -3.59 -17.94
N PHE A 43 -13.05 -4.59 -17.13
CA PHE A 43 -12.88 -5.97 -17.56
C PHE A 43 -13.92 -6.94 -17.01
N ALA A 44 -14.63 -6.56 -15.94
CA ALA A 44 -15.64 -7.38 -15.24
C ALA A 44 -15.19 -8.82 -14.93
N ASP A 45 -13.88 -9.06 -14.81
CA ASP A 45 -13.28 -10.37 -14.57
C ASP A 45 -12.51 -10.33 -13.24
N ASP A 46 -13.11 -10.95 -12.23
CA ASP A 46 -12.60 -11.04 -10.87
C ASP A 46 -11.16 -11.58 -10.79
N THR A 47 -10.82 -12.56 -11.63
CA THR A 47 -9.51 -13.23 -11.58
C THR A 47 -8.40 -12.31 -12.09
N LYS A 48 -8.65 -11.66 -13.24
CA LYS A 48 -7.71 -10.69 -13.82
C LYS A 48 -7.56 -9.45 -12.94
N CYS A 49 -8.65 -9.00 -12.31
CA CYS A 49 -8.60 -7.84 -11.44
C CYS A 49 -7.85 -8.10 -10.13
N LYS A 50 -7.97 -9.31 -9.56
CA LYS A 50 -7.14 -9.70 -8.41
C LYS A 50 -5.66 -9.78 -8.80
N GLU A 51 -5.34 -10.39 -9.94
CA GLU A 51 -3.96 -10.45 -10.45
C GLU A 51 -3.38 -9.06 -10.74
N PHE A 52 -4.18 -8.15 -11.31
CA PHE A 52 -3.77 -6.77 -11.57
C PHE A 52 -3.44 -6.01 -10.28
N VAL A 53 -4.26 -6.21 -9.25
CA VAL A 53 -4.03 -5.56 -7.95
C VAL A 53 -2.78 -6.12 -7.27
N VAL A 54 -2.56 -7.43 -7.29
CA VAL A 54 -1.34 -8.06 -6.76
C VAL A 54 -0.11 -7.60 -7.54
N LYS A 55 -0.20 -7.47 -8.87
CA LYS A 55 0.90 -6.96 -9.70
C LYS A 55 1.23 -5.50 -9.38
N SER A 56 0.22 -4.70 -9.05
CA SER A 56 0.38 -3.29 -8.69
C SER A 56 0.86 -3.13 -7.25
N ILE A 57 0.43 -4.01 -6.35
CA ILE A 57 0.71 -4.01 -4.92
C ILE A 57 1.00 -5.46 -4.48
N PRO A 58 2.28 -5.87 -4.42
CA PRO A 58 2.66 -7.26 -4.16
C PRO A 58 2.22 -7.78 -2.78
N ASP A 59 1.94 -6.88 -1.83
CA ASP A 59 1.48 -7.20 -0.47
C ASP A 59 -0.04 -7.01 -0.29
N ALA A 60 -0.80 -6.88 -1.39
CA ALA A 60 -2.24 -6.75 -1.33
C ALA A 60 -2.89 -8.05 -0.84
N ASP A 61 -3.73 -7.94 0.17
CA ASP A 61 -4.50 -9.07 0.65
C ASP A 61 -5.75 -9.26 -0.24
N ILE A 62 -5.66 -10.22 -1.15
CA ILE A 62 -6.75 -10.58 -2.06
C ILE A 62 -8.00 -11.11 -1.32
N SER A 63 -7.86 -11.57 -0.06
CA SER A 63 -9.00 -11.99 0.76
C SER A 63 -9.85 -10.80 1.23
N LEU A 64 -9.30 -9.58 1.18
CA LEU A 64 -10.00 -8.34 1.48
C LEU A 64 -10.63 -7.67 0.24
N LEU A 65 -10.55 -8.33 -0.93
CA LEU A 65 -10.98 -7.80 -2.23
C LEU A 65 -12.05 -8.69 -2.88
N GLY A 66 -13.16 -8.08 -3.30
CA GLY A 66 -14.26 -8.75 -4.00
C GLY A 66 -15.50 -8.99 -3.14
N LYS A 67 -16.48 -9.70 -3.70
CA LYS A 67 -17.79 -9.97 -3.04
C LYS A 67 -17.70 -10.86 -1.80
N ASP A 68 -16.61 -11.62 -1.66
CA ASP A 68 -16.38 -12.57 -0.56
C ASP A 68 -15.48 -11.99 0.55
N ALA A 69 -15.20 -10.68 0.54
CA ALA A 69 -14.38 -10.05 1.57
C ALA A 69 -15.04 -10.15 2.94
N ASP A 70 -14.37 -10.79 3.91
CA ASP A 70 -14.89 -10.96 5.27
C ASP A 70 -15.01 -9.58 5.96
N PRO A 71 -16.23 -9.12 6.31
CA PRO A 71 -16.42 -7.85 6.99
C PRO A 71 -15.74 -7.81 8.36
N ASN A 72 -15.48 -8.95 9.00
CA ASN A 72 -14.85 -9.01 10.33
C ASN A 72 -13.33 -8.75 10.30
N ALA A 73 -12.66 -8.96 9.16
CA ALA A 73 -11.24 -8.63 9.01
C ALA A 73 -11.01 -7.11 8.95
N VAL A 74 -12.05 -6.33 8.64
CA VAL A 74 -12.01 -4.87 8.58
C VAL A 74 -12.04 -4.26 9.99
N ASP A 75 -12.66 -4.93 10.97
CA ASP A 75 -12.84 -4.39 12.33
C ASP A 75 -11.62 -4.56 13.25
N ALA A 76 -10.72 -5.49 12.95
CA ALA A 76 -9.42 -5.60 13.66
C ALA A 76 -8.44 -4.44 13.32
N SER A 77 -8.82 -3.57 12.39
CA SER A 77 -7.98 -2.50 11.84
C SER A 77 -8.05 -1.16 12.59
N SER A 78 -8.75 -1.09 13.73
CA SER A 78 -9.21 0.17 14.35
C SER A 78 -8.11 1.18 14.73
N ASN A 79 -6.81 0.87 14.62
CA ASN A 79 -5.72 1.86 14.68
C ASN A 79 -4.50 1.52 13.80
N ILE A 80 -4.67 0.88 12.63
CA ILE A 80 -3.55 0.61 11.70
C ILE A 80 -3.37 1.78 10.73
N PHE A 81 -2.23 2.47 10.82
CA PHE A 81 -1.92 3.65 10.01
C PHE A 81 -1.33 3.30 8.65
N ILE A 82 -1.57 4.16 7.65
CA ILE A 82 -0.81 4.12 6.40
C ILE A 82 0.63 4.54 6.70
N ARG A 83 1.59 3.67 6.36
CA ARG A 83 3.00 3.80 6.73
C ARG A 83 3.59 5.15 6.32
N ALA A 84 3.33 5.59 5.08
CA ALA A 84 3.84 6.85 4.57
C ALA A 84 3.34 8.06 5.38
N GLU A 85 2.07 8.04 5.78
CA GLU A 85 1.44 9.11 6.57
C GLU A 85 1.94 9.10 8.01
N LEU A 86 2.05 7.91 8.61
CA LEU A 86 2.57 7.79 9.96
C LEU A 86 4.01 8.30 10.02
N ILE A 87 4.90 7.80 9.15
CA ILE A 87 6.30 8.24 9.10
C ILE A 87 6.36 9.75 8.97
N ARG A 88 5.65 10.34 7.99
CA ARG A 88 5.61 11.80 7.79
C ARG A 88 5.18 12.54 9.06
N SER A 89 4.18 12.02 9.77
CA SER A 89 3.68 12.64 11.00
C SER A 89 4.61 12.48 12.20
N LEU A 90 5.45 11.44 12.25
CA LEU A 90 6.35 11.17 13.38
C LEU A 90 7.71 11.87 13.22
N MET A 91 8.15 12.15 11.99
CA MET A 91 9.45 12.79 11.76
C MET A 91 9.60 14.09 12.57
N SER A 92 10.76 14.25 13.23
CA SER A 92 11.11 15.41 14.06
C SER A 92 10.21 15.64 15.28
N GLN A 93 9.25 14.75 15.56
CA GLN A 93 8.41 14.84 16.75
C GLN A 93 9.12 14.32 18.00
N ASN A 94 8.63 14.75 19.15
CA ASN A 94 9.17 14.31 20.44
C ASN A 94 8.59 12.95 20.87
N LYS A 95 9.25 12.32 21.85
CA LYS A 95 8.85 11.03 22.43
C LYS A 95 7.42 11.00 22.97
N LEU A 96 6.93 12.10 23.54
CA LEU A 96 5.58 12.17 24.12
C LEU A 96 4.52 12.12 23.02
N PHE A 97 4.75 12.82 21.91
CA PHE A 97 3.88 12.78 20.73
C PHE A 97 3.80 11.37 20.13
N VAL A 98 4.95 10.70 19.99
CA VAL A 98 5.01 9.32 19.50
C VAL A 98 4.17 8.40 20.39
N LYS A 99 4.35 8.48 21.73
CA LYS A 99 3.55 7.69 22.68
C LYS A 99 2.06 7.98 22.60
N GLY A 100 1.67 9.25 22.48
CA GLY A 100 0.27 9.63 22.35
C GLY A 100 -0.38 9.12 21.06
N LYS A 101 0.42 8.96 19.99
CA LYS A 101 -0.09 8.55 18.67
C LYS A 101 -0.14 7.03 18.47
N ILE A 102 0.88 6.30 18.91
CA ILE A 102 1.02 4.86 18.65
C ILE A 102 1.20 4.00 19.90
N GLY A 103 1.13 4.61 21.10
CA GLY A 103 1.26 3.94 22.38
C GLY A 103 2.71 3.74 22.85
N GLU A 104 2.88 2.98 23.93
CA GLU A 104 4.21 2.61 24.43
C GLU A 104 4.87 1.56 23.49
N PRO A 105 6.21 1.63 23.32
CA PRO A 105 6.96 0.62 22.59
C PRO A 105 7.09 -0.67 23.40
N ASP A 106 7.27 -1.77 22.68
CA ASP A 106 7.44 -3.09 23.28
C ASP A 106 8.87 -3.25 23.82
N GLU A 107 9.86 -2.64 23.16
CA GLU A 107 11.25 -2.62 23.62
C GLU A 107 11.89 -1.24 23.43
N LYS A 108 12.75 -0.84 24.38
CA LYS A 108 13.54 0.41 24.32
C LYS A 108 15.02 0.05 24.42
N ARG A 109 15.80 0.46 23.44
CA ARG A 109 17.25 0.23 23.37
C ARG A 109 17.99 1.55 23.35
N ILE A 110 19.04 1.67 24.15
CA ILE A 110 19.95 2.81 24.06
C ILE A 110 21.01 2.45 23.02
N VAL A 111 21.06 3.19 21.91
CA VAL A 111 22.01 2.94 20.83
C VAL A 111 23.32 3.65 21.17
N ASN A 112 24.05 3.11 22.14
CA ASN A 112 25.35 3.62 22.55
C ASN A 112 26.47 2.84 21.86
N SER A 113 27.13 3.50 20.90
CA SER A 113 28.50 3.10 20.54
C SER A 113 29.39 4.32 20.30
N TRP A 114 28.90 5.41 19.69
CA TRP A 114 29.75 6.59 19.36
C TRP A 114 29.11 7.97 19.55
N ALA A 115 27.78 8.08 19.71
CA ALA A 115 27.07 9.37 19.84
C ALA A 115 26.11 9.39 21.05
N PRO A 116 26.25 10.31 22.00
CA PRO A 116 25.40 10.38 23.18
C PRO A 116 23.97 10.81 22.81
N GLY A 117 22.98 10.13 23.42
CA GLY A 117 21.57 10.53 23.34
C GLY A 117 20.77 9.90 22.19
N MET A 118 21.24 8.78 21.63
CA MET A 118 20.50 7.96 20.66
C MET A 118 19.71 6.87 21.37
N GLU A 119 18.43 6.74 21.03
CA GLU A 119 17.53 5.73 21.59
C GLU A 119 16.69 5.14 20.47
N GLU A 120 16.49 3.83 20.50
CA GLU A 120 15.66 3.10 19.55
C GLU A 120 14.47 2.50 20.28
N TRP A 121 13.28 2.72 19.73
CA TRP A 121 12.03 2.12 20.19
C TRP A 121 11.55 1.11 19.16
N LEU A 122 11.25 -0.10 19.63
CA LEU A 122 10.79 -1.20 18.80
C LEU A 122 9.34 -1.51 19.14
N TYR A 123 8.55 -1.76 18.10
CA TYR A 123 7.18 -2.22 18.21
C TYR A 123 7.01 -3.44 17.31
N PHE A 124 6.55 -4.57 17.86
CA PHE A 124 6.38 -5.86 17.19
C PHE A 124 4.90 -6.17 16.88
N ARG A 125 4.05 -5.14 16.98
CA ARG A 125 2.60 -5.23 16.76
C ARG A 125 2.20 -4.53 15.44
N PRO A 126 1.05 -4.89 14.84
CA PRO A 126 0.61 -4.31 13.58
C PRO A 126 0.18 -2.84 13.76
N ILE A 127 1.10 -1.90 13.56
CA ILE A 127 0.86 -0.44 13.68
C ILE A 127 0.72 0.20 12.30
N THR A 128 1.49 -0.27 11.31
CA THR A 128 1.53 0.31 9.96
C THR A 128 1.17 -0.70 8.89
N LYS A 129 0.73 -0.20 7.73
CA LYS A 129 0.54 -0.97 6.50
C LYS A 129 0.97 -0.14 5.29
N TYR A 130 1.31 -0.78 4.19
CA TYR A 130 1.73 -0.08 2.96
C TYR A 130 0.57 0.75 2.36
N ALA A 131 -0.59 0.12 2.19
CA ALA A 131 -1.79 0.71 1.61
C ALA A 131 -3.05 0.08 2.23
N GLU A 132 -4.23 0.62 1.95
CA GLU A 132 -5.47 0.03 2.45
C GLU A 132 -5.72 -1.36 1.87
N GLY A 133 -5.94 -2.38 2.72
CA GLY A 133 -6.07 -3.75 2.23
C GLY A 133 -4.73 -4.42 1.89
N SER A 134 -3.59 -3.75 2.10
CA SER A 134 -2.33 -4.46 2.23
C SER A 134 -2.24 -5.09 3.62
N ARG A 135 -1.43 -6.14 3.72
CA ARG A 135 -1.11 -6.74 5.02
C ARG A 135 -0.35 -5.74 5.92
N PRO A 136 -0.52 -5.83 7.25
CA PRO A 136 0.20 -4.97 8.17
C PRO A 136 1.68 -5.34 8.25
N ASP A 137 2.50 -4.34 8.55
CA ASP A 137 3.92 -4.50 8.86
C ASP A 137 4.10 -5.30 10.15
N LYS A 138 5.20 -6.05 10.23
CA LYS A 138 5.54 -6.85 11.40
C LYS A 138 6.13 -6.03 12.52
N GLU A 139 6.95 -5.07 12.15
CA GLU A 139 7.77 -4.31 13.08
C GLU A 139 7.90 -2.88 12.61
N ILE A 140 7.86 -1.94 13.55
CA ILE A 140 8.28 -0.56 13.34
C ILE A 140 9.36 -0.20 14.38
N LYS A 141 10.43 0.41 13.89
CA LYS A 141 11.59 0.86 14.66
C LYS A 141 11.74 2.36 14.53
N ILE A 142 11.76 3.05 15.65
CA ILE A 142 11.87 4.50 15.71
C ILE A 142 13.18 4.85 16.40
N LEU A 143 14.08 5.47 15.65
CA LEU A 143 15.34 6.01 16.15
C LEU A 143 15.14 7.47 16.56
N PHE A 144 15.45 7.75 17.81
CA PHE A 144 15.48 9.08 18.39
C PHE A 144 16.91 9.60 18.48
N SER A 145 17.07 10.89 18.25
CA SER A 145 18.29 11.64 18.56
C SER A 145 17.91 12.83 19.42
N ARG A 146 18.54 12.97 20.60
CA ARG A 146 18.30 14.08 21.53
C ARG A 146 16.81 14.30 21.87
N GLY A 147 16.02 13.23 21.88
CA GLY A 147 14.60 13.28 22.21
C GLY A 147 13.62 13.48 21.04
N ALA A 148 14.12 13.71 19.82
CA ALA A 148 13.29 13.85 18.62
C ALA A 148 13.48 12.65 17.67
N VAL A 149 12.43 12.31 16.91
CA VAL A 149 12.49 11.24 15.90
C VAL A 149 13.44 11.64 14.78
N LEU A 150 14.50 10.85 14.61
CA LEU A 150 15.48 10.99 13.54
C LEU A 150 15.14 10.09 12.34
N LYS A 151 14.72 8.86 12.59
CA LYS A 151 14.46 7.88 11.54
C LYS A 151 13.38 6.90 11.98
N VAL A 152 12.52 6.54 11.04
CA VAL A 152 11.54 5.45 11.21
C VAL A 152 11.84 4.38 10.18
N THR A 153 11.98 3.14 10.62
CA THR A 153 12.19 1.96 9.78
C THR A 153 11.10 0.94 10.06
N HIS A 154 10.82 0.08 9.09
CA HIS A 154 9.77 -0.93 9.18
C HIS A 154 10.28 -2.26 8.61
N THR A 155 9.70 -3.35 9.08
CA THR A 155 9.88 -4.68 8.53
C THR A 155 8.56 -5.10 7.86
N PRO A 156 8.54 -5.35 6.53
CA PRO A 156 7.33 -5.72 5.82
C PRO A 156 6.79 -7.10 6.28
N PRO A 157 5.54 -7.43 5.94
CA PRO A 157 4.96 -8.76 6.17
C PRO A 157 5.76 -9.85 5.44
N ASP A 158 5.64 -11.11 5.89
CA ASP A 158 6.23 -12.24 5.16
C ASP A 158 5.48 -12.46 3.85
N PRO A 159 6.18 -12.63 2.71
CA PRO A 159 5.53 -12.85 1.42
C PRO A 159 4.85 -14.21 1.29
N LEU A 160 5.08 -15.16 2.22
CA LEU A 160 4.70 -16.57 2.09
C LEU A 160 3.65 -17.06 3.10
N ARG A 161 3.09 -16.17 3.93
CA ARG A 161 2.16 -16.57 5.00
C ARG A 161 0.75 -16.10 4.75
#